data_AF-A0A0A0KIX9-F1
#
_entry.id   AF-A0A0A0KIX9-F1
#
_cell.length_a   1.000
_cell.length_b   1.000
_cell.length_c   1.000
_cell.angle_alpha   90.00
_cell.angle_beta   90.00
_cell.angle_gamma   90.00
#
_symmetry.space_group_name_H-M   'P 1'
#
loop_
_entity.id
_entity.type
_entity.pdbx_description
1 polymer ?
#
loop_
_entity_poly.entity_id
_entity_poly.type
_entity_poly.pdbx_seq_one_letter_code
_entity_poly.pdbx_strand_id
1 'polypeptide(L)'
;MSRRFPVSKQILPVDPSDRSLIEQCVPLVINHCQSIHQIDVKFEGILHGQCEVGPNGKTYTLRLKLKDKVGDRYVLKIGVIKFFCPLFGPPSLLSFECSKEINV
;
A
#
# COMPACT_ATOMS: atom_id res chain seq x y z
N MET A 1 32.06 -22.20 -9.43
CA MET A 1 31.62 -20.87 -9.92
C MET A 1 30.09 -20.87 -10.04
N SER A 2 29.38 -20.41 -9.00
CA SER A 2 27.91 -20.31 -9.05
C SER A 2 27.48 -19.06 -9.81
N ARG A 3 26.94 -19.24 -11.02
CA ARG A 3 26.27 -18.17 -11.75
C ARG A 3 25.01 -17.77 -10.97
N ARG A 4 25.07 -16.66 -10.23
CA ARG A 4 23.86 -15.99 -9.72
C ARG A 4 23.19 -15.33 -10.93
N PHE A 5 22.21 -16.00 -11.51
CA PHE A 5 21.29 -15.34 -12.43
C PHE A 5 20.61 -14.20 -11.64
N PRO A 6 20.59 -12.95 -12.14
CA PRO A 6 19.72 -11.95 -11.55
C PRO A 6 18.29 -12.45 -11.76
N VAL A 7 17.62 -12.84 -10.67
CA VAL A 7 16.19 -13.13 -10.70
C VAL A 7 15.53 -11.82 -11.11
N SER A 8 15.16 -11.71 -12.39
CA SER A 8 14.64 -10.48 -12.96
C SER A 8 13.33 -10.18 -12.24
N LYS A 9 13.35 -9.21 -11.33
CA LYS A 9 12.15 -8.72 -10.65
C LYS A 9 11.31 -8.03 -11.72
N GLN A 10 10.29 -8.72 -12.22
CA GLN A 10 9.31 -8.09 -13.08
C GLN A 10 8.51 -7.11 -12.24
N ILE A 11 8.60 -5.83 -12.61
CA ILE A 11 7.77 -4.76 -12.06
C ILE A 11 6.59 -4.60 -13.02
N LEU A 12 5.40 -4.91 -12.52
CA LEU A 12 4.16 -4.81 -13.27
C LEU A 12 3.32 -3.65 -12.75
N PRO A 13 2.67 -2.85 -13.63
CA PRO A 13 1.68 -1.89 -13.19
C PRO A 13 0.52 -2.62 -12.52
N VAL A 14 -0.05 -1.98 -11.51
CA VAL A 14 -1.21 -2.50 -10.79
C VAL A 14 -2.47 -1.82 -11.29
N ASP A 15 -3.52 -2.59 -11.53
CA ASP A 15 -4.85 -2.03 -11.77
C ASP A 15 -5.40 -1.43 -10.45
N PRO A 16 -5.64 -0.11 -10.38
CA PRO A 16 -6.18 0.54 -9.19
C PRO A 16 -7.61 0.08 -8.84
N SER A 17 -8.29 -0.63 -9.76
CA SER A 17 -9.64 -1.16 -9.57
C SER A 17 -9.66 -2.62 -9.11
N ASP A 18 -8.48 -3.25 -8.89
CA ASP A 18 -8.38 -4.62 -8.42
C ASP A 18 -8.97 -4.74 -7.00
N ARG A 19 -10.15 -5.37 -6.92
CA ARG A 19 -10.89 -5.52 -5.66
C ARG A 19 -10.14 -6.37 -4.65
N SER A 20 -9.51 -7.46 -5.09
CA SER A 20 -8.78 -8.35 -4.20
C SER A 20 -7.57 -7.66 -3.58
N LEU A 21 -6.92 -6.78 -4.35
CA LEU A 21 -5.84 -5.94 -3.83
C LEU A 21 -6.36 -4.92 -2.82
N ILE A 22 -7.47 -4.25 -3.12
CA ILE A 22 -8.09 -3.25 -2.22
C ILE A 22 -8.49 -3.92 -0.89
N GLU A 23 -9.13 -5.09 -0.94
CA GLU A 23 -9.54 -5.85 0.25
C GLU A 23 -8.37 -6.24 1.16
N GLN A 24 -7.18 -6.49 0.58
CA GLN A 24 -5.97 -6.79 1.35
C GLN A 24 -5.25 -5.52 1.85
N CYS A 25 -5.22 -4.49 1.03
CA CYS A 25 -4.50 -3.25 1.28
C CYS A 25 -5.19 -2.38 2.35
N VAL A 26 -6.50 -2.18 2.23
CA VAL A 26 -7.27 -1.25 3.07
C VAL A 26 -7.15 -1.59 4.56
N PRO A 27 -7.30 -2.85 5.01
CA PRO A 27 -7.13 -3.20 6.42
C PRO A 27 -5.73 -2.90 6.95
N LEU A 28 -4.67 -3.15 6.15
CA LEU A 28 -3.29 -2.86 6.54
C LEU A 28 -3.06 -1.37 6.76
N VAL A 29 -3.61 -0.54 5.86
CA VAL A 29 -3.49 0.92 5.93
C VAL A 29 -4.25 1.47 7.11
N ILE A 30 -5.53 1.11 7.26
CA ILE A 30 -6.39 1.61 8.35
C ILE A 30 -5.79 1.21 9.69
N ASN A 31 -5.41 -0.06 9.86
CA ASN A 31 -4.83 -0.54 11.11
C ASN A 31 -3.51 0.17 11.43
N HIS A 32 -2.64 0.41 10.44
CA HIS A 32 -1.40 1.13 10.67
C HIS A 32 -1.63 2.60 11.03
N CYS A 33 -2.54 3.29 10.34
CA CYS A 33 -2.89 4.67 10.63
C CYS A 33 -3.51 4.83 12.03
N GLN A 34 -4.43 3.94 12.41
CA GLN A 34 -5.05 3.99 13.75
C GLN A 34 -4.06 3.58 14.85
N SER A 35 -3.28 2.50 14.65
CA SER A 35 -2.39 1.97 15.71
C SER A 35 -1.11 2.77 15.89
N ILE A 36 -0.49 3.25 14.81
CA ILE A 36 0.83 3.92 14.86
C ILE A 36 0.68 5.43 14.87
N HIS A 37 -0.18 5.97 14.02
CA HIS A 37 -0.35 7.42 13.86
C HIS A 37 -1.51 7.98 14.68
N GLN A 38 -2.35 7.14 15.28
CA GLN A 38 -3.54 7.54 16.06
C GLN A 38 -4.49 8.46 15.28
N ILE A 39 -4.57 8.26 13.97
CA ILE A 39 -5.46 9.01 13.08
C ILE A 39 -6.53 8.09 12.49
N ASP A 40 -7.75 8.62 12.37
CA ASP A 40 -8.86 7.92 11.75
C ASP A 40 -8.96 8.31 10.27
N VAL A 41 -8.46 7.44 9.41
CA VAL A 41 -8.43 7.66 7.96
C VAL A 41 -9.45 6.80 7.25
N LYS A 42 -10.10 7.38 6.25
CA LYS A 42 -10.90 6.67 5.25
C LYS A 42 -10.08 6.48 3.97
N PHE A 43 -10.19 5.30 3.40
CA PHE A 43 -9.64 5.01 2.09
C PHE A 43 -10.55 5.57 0.99
N GLU A 44 -9.99 6.33 0.05
CA GLU A 44 -10.73 6.89 -1.09
C GLU A 44 -10.38 6.20 -2.41
N GLY A 45 -9.14 5.71 -2.57
CA GLY A 45 -8.74 4.99 -3.78
C GLY A 45 -7.24 4.82 -3.95
N ILE A 46 -6.85 4.05 -4.98
CA ILE A 46 -5.47 3.88 -5.41
C ILE A 46 -5.19 4.88 -6.54
N LEU A 47 -4.14 5.69 -6.40
CA LEU A 47 -3.69 6.64 -7.42
C LEU A 47 -2.75 5.98 -8.42
N HIS A 48 -1.80 5.20 -7.89
CA HIS A 48 -0.81 4.50 -8.69
C HIS A 48 -0.31 3.28 -7.92
N GLY A 49 0.19 2.27 -8.61
CA GLY A 49 0.73 1.10 -7.95
C GLY A 49 1.63 0.29 -8.86
N GLN A 50 2.58 -0.39 -8.25
CA GLN A 50 3.44 -1.35 -8.91
C GLN A 50 3.56 -2.62 -8.08
N CYS A 51 3.73 -3.74 -8.76
CA CYS A 51 3.89 -5.06 -8.19
C CYS A 51 5.24 -5.64 -8.62
N GLU A 52 6.10 -5.97 -7.66
CA GLU A 52 7.29 -6.78 -7.89
C GLU A 52 6.95 -8.26 -7.69
N VAL A 53 7.05 -9.08 -8.74
CA VAL A 53 6.85 -10.53 -8.63
C VAL A 53 8.18 -11.20 -8.25
N GLY A 54 8.19 -11.89 -7.13
CA GLY A 54 9.31 -12.69 -6.65
C GLY A 54 8.98 -14.18 -6.57
N PRO A 55 9.98 -15.04 -6.29
CA PRO A 55 9.80 -16.49 -6.22
C PRO A 55 8.85 -16.94 -5.10
N ASN A 56 8.69 -16.14 -4.04
CA ASN A 56 7.93 -16.50 -2.84
C ASN A 56 6.60 -15.71 -2.69
N GLY A 57 6.27 -14.85 -3.65
CA GLY A 57 5.10 -13.99 -3.57
C GLY A 57 5.27 -12.69 -4.35
N LYS A 58 4.40 -11.73 -4.06
CA LYS A 58 4.33 -10.43 -4.71
C LYS A 58 4.55 -9.33 -3.69
N THR A 59 5.34 -8.32 -4.05
CA THR A 59 5.47 -7.10 -3.25
C THR A 59 4.76 -5.97 -3.95
N TYR A 60 3.79 -5.36 -3.29
CA TYR A 60 3.05 -4.23 -3.84
C TYR A 60 3.55 -2.94 -3.21
N THR A 61 3.79 -1.93 -4.06
CA THR A 61 4.01 -0.55 -3.64
C THR A 61 2.88 0.28 -4.24
N LEU A 62 1.99 0.79 -3.39
CA LEU A 62 0.79 1.51 -3.81
C LEU A 62 0.80 2.92 -3.26
N ARG A 63 0.41 3.87 -4.09
CA ARG A 63 0.12 5.25 -3.72
C ARG A 63 -1.38 5.41 -3.59
N LEU A 64 -1.83 5.72 -2.40
CA LEU A 64 -3.23 5.74 -1.98
C LEU A 64 -3.68 7.17 -1.73
N LYS A 65 -4.95 7.43 -2.00
CA LYS A 65 -5.66 8.62 -1.57
C LYS A 65 -6.43 8.28 -0.30
N LEU A 66 -6.11 9.00 0.77
CA LEU A 66 -6.70 8.84 2.09
C LEU A 66 -7.40 10.14 2.51
N LYS A 67 -8.39 10.01 3.38
CA LYS A 67 -9.17 11.13 3.91
C LYS A 67 -9.19 11.04 5.43
N ASP A 68 -8.50 11.96 6.07
CA ASP A 68 -8.41 12.07 7.53
C ASP A 68 -9.50 13.01 8.05
N LYS A 69 -10.13 12.66 9.17
CA LYS A 69 -11.14 13.51 9.82
C LYS A 69 -10.47 14.28 10.96
N VAL A 70 -10.27 15.58 10.77
CA VAL A 70 -9.67 16.47 11.77
C VAL A 70 -10.74 17.46 12.23
N GLY A 71 -11.33 17.20 13.40
CA GLY A 71 -12.50 17.94 13.90
C GLY A 71 -13.71 17.76 12.98
N ASP A 72 -14.27 18.87 12.49
CA ASP A 72 -15.41 18.88 11.55
C ASP A 72 -14.98 18.94 10.08
N ARG A 73 -13.67 18.90 9.79
CA ARG A 73 -13.13 18.98 8.44
C ARG A 73 -12.52 17.67 8.00
N TYR A 74 -12.56 17.45 6.68
CA TYR A 74 -11.87 16.35 6.05
C TYR A 74 -10.63 16.85 5.33
N VAL A 75 -9.51 16.20 5.62
CA VAL A 75 -8.21 16.53 5.05
C VAL A 75 -7.77 15.39 4.13
N LEU A 76 -7.46 15.71 2.88
CA LEU A 76 -6.92 14.75 1.95
C LEU A 76 -5.43 14.52 2.22
N LYS A 77 -5.04 13.25 2.27
CA LYS A 77 -3.67 12.80 2.43
C LYS A 77 -3.31 11.79 1.35
N ILE A 78 -2.04 11.72 1.01
CA ILE A 78 -1.50 10.64 0.19
C ILE A 78 -0.69 9.71 1.08
N GLY A 79 -1.05 8.42 1.05
CA GLY A 79 -0.28 7.35 1.67
C GLY A 79 0.51 6.59 0.62
N VAL A 80 1.76 6.26 0.89
CA VAL A 80 2.54 5.28 0.13
C VAL A 80 2.67 4.05 1.02
N ILE A 81 2.08 2.95 0.60
CA ILE A 81 2.17 1.68 1.30
C ILE A 81 3.05 0.72 0.49
N LYS A 82 3.88 -0.03 1.20
CA LYS A 82 4.57 -1.20 0.68
C LYS A 82 4.19 -2.41 1.51
N PHE A 83 3.69 -3.46 0.89
CA PHE A 83 3.37 -4.71 1.58
C PHE A 83 3.74 -5.92 0.74
N PHE A 84 4.04 -7.03 1.43
CA PHE A 84 4.37 -8.31 0.83
C PHE A 84 3.17 -9.25 0.94
N CYS A 85 2.76 -9.80 -0.18
CA CYS A 85 1.76 -10.86 -0.27
C CYS A 85 2.47 -12.18 -0.60
N PRO A 86 2.67 -13.07 0.38
CA PRO A 86 3.26 -14.38 0.12
C PRO A 86 2.32 -15.25 -0.73
N LEU A 87 2.86 -16.31 -1.35
CA LEU A 87 2.03 -17.33 -2.01
C LEU A 87 1.15 -18.11 -1.02
N PHE A 88 1.62 -18.23 0.22
CA PHE A 88 0.92 -18.89 1.32
C PHE A 88 1.02 -18.02 2.57
N GLY A 89 -0.13 -17.69 3.17
CA GLY A 89 -0.20 -16.90 4.40
C GLY A 89 -0.73 -15.48 4.21
N PRO A 90 -0.87 -14.71 5.31
CA PRO A 90 -1.41 -13.37 5.26
C PRO A 90 -0.41 -12.36 4.68
N PRO A 91 -0.89 -11.26 4.07
CA PRO A 91 -0.03 -10.17 3.64
C PRO A 91 0.59 -9.46 4.85
N SER A 92 1.82 -8.98 4.68
CA SER A 92 2.56 -8.26 5.72
C SER A 92 2.94 -6.86 5.24
N LEU A 93 2.69 -5.87 6.10
CA LEU A 93 3.10 -4.50 5.86
C LEU A 93 4.63 -4.39 5.97
N LEU A 94 5.29 -3.88 4.94
CA LEU A 94 6.74 -3.66 4.92
C LEU A 94 7.09 -2.21 5.26
N SER A 95 6.39 -1.25 4.67
CA SER A 95 6.56 0.17 4.96
C SER A 95 5.27 0.93 4.72
N PHE A 96 5.12 2.03 5.44
CA PHE A 96 4.04 2.97 5.24
C PHE A 96 4.57 4.38 5.46
N GLU A 97 4.30 5.24 4.50
CA GLU A 97 4.64 6.66 4.56
C GLU A 97 3.37 7.46 4.25
N CYS A 98 3.07 8.48 5.04
CA CYS A 98 1.93 9.35 4.82
C CYS A 98 2.43 10.78 4.67
N SER A 99 2.22 11.38 3.50
CA SER A 99 2.58 12.79 3.28
C SER A 99 1.58 13.69 4.00
N LYS A 100 2.08 14.74 4.68
CA LYS A 100 1.23 15.78 5.26
C LYS A 100 0.46 16.53 4.17
N GLU A 101 -0.79 16.86 4.51
CA GLU A 101 -1.76 17.72 3.81
C GLU A 101 -1.50 18.08 2.34
N ILE A 102 -2.38 17.61 1.47
CA ILE A 102 -2.58 18.30 0.19
C ILE A 102 -3.59 19.42 0.46
N ASN A 103 -3.10 20.64 0.73
CA ASN A 103 -3.92 21.82 0.56
C ASN A 103 -4.18 21.97 -0.94
N VAL A 104 -5.40 21.67 -1.37
CA VAL A 104 -5.93 22.04 -2.69
C VAL A 104 -6.71 23.34 -2.51
#